data_AF-A0AAN8RSQ6-F1
#
_entry.id   AF-A0AAN8RSQ6-F1
#
_cell.length_a   1.000
_cell.length_b   1.000
_cell.length_c   1.000
_cell.angle_alpha   90.00
_cell.angle_beta   90.00
_cell.angle_gamma   90.00
#
_symmetry.space_group_name_H-M   'P 1'
#
loop_
_entity.id
_entity.type
_entity.pdbx_description
1 polymer ?
#
loop_
_entity_poly.entity_id
_entity_poly.type
_entity_poly.pdbx_seq_one_letter_code
_entity_poly.pdbx_strand_id
1 'polypeptide(L)'
;MGTKTLGLQSTSRWVRRSVYLRESYRRAVEEQLDGDPKIPMFGLQNHSRVAVTTTVGTDTRLIANYQAGGTEKALCSSAAPPYFQPISLNGVEFRDGGLKASNPVQLALDEAKLIWGKDRLDLLLSIGTGQARTPQLNLVGINNVDEKLREIATTWLRTMNGEKAWEKFHASQMSDAGDTPMRCYRCNIAYQLDVEPAFDDIETIEGMRLDSLYTSGSYDTKYTKLPGNLYEPVSGECQSSVLEVQADILKASLYFFQITRILKGENDKFAIHGRLRCRLGLNDGQSFEQLLKLTKHFYINGQQLVGTYALLMPDRLLNISVQFEHVSVSDPIRIDVNFGGPYSVTISGFPMDIQVLRTYCMENGIEEEVLEAENSSDGDGSPFERAMTPTTDDPFYKMCWD
;
A
#
# COMPACT_ATOMS: atom_id res chain seq x y z
N MET A 1 7.36 -54.27 -41.08
CA MET A 1 6.23 -53.85 -40.23
C MET A 1 6.79 -53.06 -39.05
N GLY A 2 6.25 -51.89 -38.75
CA GLY A 2 6.70 -51.04 -37.65
C GLY A 2 6.90 -49.59 -38.07
N THR A 3 5.79 -48.89 -38.23
CA THR A 3 5.63 -47.50 -38.66
C THR A 3 6.38 -46.50 -37.77
N LYS A 4 7.19 -45.63 -38.40
CA LYS A 4 7.73 -44.42 -37.78
C LYS A 4 6.58 -43.47 -37.46
N THR A 5 6.30 -43.24 -36.19
CA THR A 5 5.37 -42.22 -35.72
C THR A 5 5.99 -40.84 -35.93
N LEU A 6 5.83 -40.30 -37.13
CA LEU A 6 6.05 -38.89 -37.46
C LEU A 6 4.93 -38.07 -36.80
N GLY A 7 5.16 -37.60 -35.57
CA GLY A 7 4.09 -36.90 -34.86
C GLY A 7 4.44 -36.27 -33.51
N LEU A 8 5.65 -35.77 -33.29
CA LEU A 8 5.94 -34.98 -32.06
C LEU A 8 7.05 -33.93 -32.17
N GLN A 9 7.68 -33.73 -33.34
CA GLN A 9 8.74 -32.72 -33.53
C GLN A 9 8.27 -31.40 -34.18
N SER A 10 6.98 -31.25 -34.49
CA SER A 10 6.45 -30.08 -35.24
C SER A 10 5.87 -28.96 -34.35
N THR A 11 5.55 -29.23 -33.09
CA THR A 11 4.91 -28.23 -32.20
C THR A 11 5.89 -27.31 -31.47
N SER A 12 7.21 -27.59 -31.52
CA SER A 12 8.23 -26.82 -30.79
C SER A 12 8.85 -25.64 -31.56
N ARG A 13 8.52 -25.46 -32.85
CA ARG A 13 8.99 -24.30 -33.65
C ARG A 13 8.12 -23.05 -33.52
N TRP A 14 6.92 -23.17 -32.95
CA TRP A 14 5.88 -22.14 -32.95
C TRP A 14 6.15 -20.98 -31.96
N VAL A 15 7.13 -21.13 -31.05
CA VAL A 15 7.38 -20.21 -29.91
C VAL A 15 8.61 -19.30 -30.10
N ARG A 16 9.34 -19.39 -31.24
CA ARG A 16 10.63 -18.69 -31.42
C ARG A 16 10.58 -17.34 -32.14
N ARG A 17 9.40 -16.81 -32.47
CA ARG A 17 9.28 -15.47 -33.08
C ARG A 17 8.50 -14.57 -32.14
N SER A 18 9.22 -13.63 -31.53
CA SER A 18 8.67 -12.47 -30.83
C SER A 18 8.90 -11.23 -31.67
N VAL A 19 8.10 -10.19 -31.45
CA VAL A 19 8.25 -8.90 -32.15
C VAL A 19 9.60 -8.27 -31.80
N TYR A 20 9.98 -8.34 -30.52
CA TYR A 20 11.21 -7.74 -30.00
C TYR A 20 12.23 -8.77 -29.55
N LEU A 21 13.50 -8.40 -29.70
CA LEU A 21 14.63 -9.17 -29.17
C LEU A 21 14.73 -8.94 -27.67
N ARG A 22 14.58 -10.02 -26.90
CA ARG A 22 14.71 -10.01 -25.44
C ARG A 22 16.06 -9.42 -24.97
N GLU A 23 17.11 -9.62 -25.75
CA GLU A 23 18.47 -9.23 -25.37
C GLU A 23 18.64 -7.72 -25.19
N SER A 24 17.97 -6.91 -26.01
CA SER A 24 17.99 -5.45 -25.86
C SER A 24 17.30 -5.00 -24.57
N TYR A 25 16.16 -5.61 -24.25
CA TYR A 25 15.42 -5.32 -23.01
C TYR A 25 16.20 -5.81 -21.77
N ARG A 26 16.76 -7.02 -21.82
CA ARG A 26 17.63 -7.57 -20.77
C ARG A 26 18.79 -6.63 -20.49
N ARG A 27 19.50 -6.16 -21.53
CA ARG A 27 20.62 -5.23 -21.38
C ARG A 27 20.19 -3.90 -20.77
N ALA A 28 19.06 -3.32 -21.20
CA ALA A 28 18.56 -2.08 -20.62
C ALA A 28 18.21 -2.23 -19.13
N VAL A 29 17.57 -3.34 -18.76
CA VAL A 29 17.26 -3.65 -17.36
C VAL A 29 18.54 -3.89 -16.56
N GLU A 30 19.50 -4.62 -17.12
CA GLU A 30 20.81 -4.83 -16.52
C GLU A 30 21.56 -3.50 -16.35
N GLU A 31 21.63 -2.63 -17.35
CA GLU A 31 22.30 -1.32 -17.23
C GLU A 31 21.68 -0.42 -16.14
N GLN A 32 20.35 -0.46 -15.96
CA GLN A 32 19.68 0.29 -14.90
C GLN A 32 19.87 -0.33 -13.51
N LEU A 33 20.11 -1.64 -13.44
CA LEU A 33 20.28 -2.39 -12.19
C LEU A 33 21.75 -2.69 -11.84
N ASP A 34 22.68 -2.64 -12.79
CA ASP A 34 24.11 -3.02 -12.66
C ASP A 34 24.93 -2.00 -11.85
N GLY A 35 24.34 -0.83 -11.55
CA GLY A 35 24.85 0.08 -10.53
C GLY A 35 24.67 -0.43 -9.10
N ASP A 36 23.79 -1.42 -8.89
CA ASP A 36 23.49 -2.04 -7.61
C ASP A 36 24.05 -3.47 -7.61
N PRO A 37 24.96 -3.83 -6.68
CA PRO A 37 25.72 -5.07 -6.77
C PRO A 37 24.78 -6.27 -6.67
N LYS A 38 24.48 -6.96 -7.79
CA LYS A 38 23.67 -8.22 -7.91
C LYS A 38 23.08 -8.65 -6.58
N ILE A 39 22.12 -7.88 -6.07
CA ILE A 39 21.71 -8.04 -4.68
C ILE A 39 21.01 -9.40 -4.65
N PRO A 40 21.56 -10.41 -3.95
CA PRO A 40 20.82 -11.64 -3.75
C PRO A 40 19.52 -11.22 -3.07
N MET A 41 18.38 -11.40 -3.74
CA MET A 41 17.09 -10.98 -3.17
C MET A 41 16.76 -12.00 -2.09
N PHE A 42 17.25 -11.71 -0.90
CA PHE A 42 16.95 -12.43 0.32
C PHE A 42 17.01 -11.46 1.49
N GLY A 43 15.85 -11.23 2.12
CA GLY A 43 15.77 -10.79 3.51
C GLY A 43 16.55 -9.52 3.85
N LEU A 44 16.46 -8.47 3.04
CA LEU A 44 16.80 -7.13 3.49
C LEU A 44 15.79 -6.72 4.58
N GLN A 45 16.14 -6.97 5.84
CA GLN A 45 15.35 -6.55 7.00
C GLN A 45 15.18 -5.02 6.94
N ASN A 46 13.94 -4.55 7.02
CA ASN A 46 13.54 -3.13 6.99
C ASN A 46 13.47 -2.44 5.61
N HIS A 47 13.45 -3.19 4.51
CA HIS A 47 13.13 -2.64 3.19
C HIS A 47 11.68 -2.91 2.79
N SER A 48 11.14 -2.05 1.91
CA SER A 48 9.84 -2.27 1.28
C SER A 48 9.75 -3.68 0.71
N ARG A 49 8.70 -4.41 1.09
CA ARG A 49 8.37 -5.71 0.51
C ARG A 49 7.84 -5.46 -0.90
N VAL A 50 8.56 -5.96 -1.91
CA VAL A 50 8.23 -5.79 -3.32
C VAL A 50 7.91 -7.15 -3.92
N ALA A 51 6.80 -7.23 -4.65
CA ALA A 51 6.40 -8.40 -5.42
C ALA A 51 5.95 -8.01 -6.82
N VAL A 52 6.27 -8.84 -7.80
CA VAL A 52 5.83 -8.70 -9.20
C VAL A 52 5.10 -9.97 -9.63
N THR A 53 4.08 -9.82 -10.47
CA THR A 53 3.27 -10.95 -10.97
C THR A 53 3.92 -11.61 -12.17
N THR A 54 3.76 -12.93 -12.30
CA THR A 54 4.15 -13.69 -13.49
C THR A 54 3.16 -14.83 -13.70
N THR A 55 3.05 -15.29 -14.94
CA THR A 55 2.19 -16.43 -15.28
C THR A 55 3.05 -17.66 -15.55
N VAL A 56 2.78 -18.76 -14.83
CA VAL A 56 3.42 -20.06 -15.03
C VAL A 56 2.33 -21.09 -15.32
N GLY A 57 2.32 -21.63 -16.54
CA GLY A 57 1.22 -22.50 -16.98
C GLY A 57 -0.12 -21.76 -16.96
N THR A 58 -1.05 -22.21 -16.13
CA THR A 58 -2.36 -21.58 -15.90
C THR A 58 -2.41 -20.67 -14.68
N ASP A 59 -1.35 -20.67 -13.88
CA ASP A 59 -1.32 -20.11 -12.53
C ASP A 59 -0.63 -18.75 -12.50
N THR A 60 -1.13 -17.87 -11.64
CA THR A 60 -0.43 -16.64 -11.29
C THR A 60 0.56 -16.95 -10.17
N ARG A 61 1.80 -16.48 -10.31
CA ARG A 61 2.83 -16.55 -9.28
C ARG A 61 3.37 -15.17 -8.96
N LEU A 62 3.87 -15.01 -7.74
CA LEU A 62 4.59 -13.82 -7.30
C LEU A 62 6.08 -14.09 -7.30
N ILE A 63 6.84 -13.08 -7.72
CA ILE A 63 8.28 -12.99 -7.57
C ILE A 63 8.52 -11.86 -6.60
N ALA A 64 9.05 -12.16 -5.42
CA ALA A 64 9.19 -11.21 -4.34
C ALA A 64 10.63 -11.04 -3.87
N ASN A 65 10.97 -9.86 -3.31
CA ASN A 65 12.29 -9.59 -2.74
C ASN A 65 12.51 -10.22 -1.35
N TYR A 66 11.45 -10.74 -0.73
CA TYR A 66 11.47 -11.46 0.55
C TYR A 66 11.34 -12.97 0.39
N GLN A 67 11.22 -13.45 -0.84
CA GLN A 67 11.34 -14.87 -1.18
C GLN A 67 12.66 -15.06 -1.92
N ALA A 68 13.37 -16.16 -1.70
CA ALA A 68 14.68 -16.39 -2.35
C ALA A 68 14.58 -16.22 -3.89
N GLY A 69 15.26 -15.21 -4.44
CA GLY A 69 15.19 -14.90 -5.87
C GLY A 69 16.34 -14.05 -6.40
N GLY A 70 16.53 -14.07 -7.73
CA GLY A 70 17.51 -13.25 -8.44
C GLY A 70 16.83 -12.28 -9.40
N THR A 71 17.59 -11.32 -9.93
CA THR A 71 17.14 -10.23 -10.83
C THR A 71 16.53 -10.72 -12.14
N GLU A 72 16.94 -11.89 -12.65
CA GLU A 72 16.36 -12.54 -13.84
C GLU A 72 14.84 -12.74 -13.74
N LYS A 73 14.31 -12.78 -12.51
CA LYS A 73 12.87 -12.95 -12.27
C LYS A 73 12.08 -11.68 -12.62
N ALA A 74 12.64 -10.47 -12.53
CA ALA A 74 11.91 -9.24 -12.88
C ALA A 74 11.45 -9.24 -14.36
N LEU A 75 12.31 -9.72 -15.26
CA LEU A 75 12.02 -9.84 -16.69
C LEU A 75 10.81 -10.77 -16.98
N CYS A 76 10.50 -11.70 -16.07
CA CYS A 76 9.39 -12.63 -16.24
C CYS A 76 8.03 -11.91 -16.20
N SER A 77 7.94 -10.82 -15.42
CA SER A 77 6.70 -10.06 -15.28
C SER A 77 6.29 -9.32 -16.55
N SER A 78 7.23 -9.02 -17.45
CA SER A 78 7.04 -8.22 -18.66
C SER A 78 7.16 -9.02 -19.95
N ALA A 79 7.25 -10.36 -19.86
CA ALA A 79 7.39 -11.25 -21.01
C ALA A 79 6.05 -11.45 -21.76
N ALA A 80 5.51 -10.36 -22.30
CA ALA A 80 4.19 -10.26 -22.91
C ALA A 80 4.14 -10.91 -24.30
N PRO A 81 3.22 -11.85 -24.57
CA PRO A 81 2.98 -12.32 -25.94
C PRO A 81 2.21 -11.29 -26.77
N PRO A 82 2.57 -11.01 -28.05
CA PRO A 82 3.64 -11.61 -28.85
C PRO A 82 4.98 -10.85 -28.78
N TYR A 83 5.07 -9.83 -27.92
CA TYR A 83 6.19 -8.88 -27.84
C TYR A 83 7.51 -9.54 -27.46
N PHE A 84 7.51 -10.41 -26.45
CA PHE A 84 8.68 -11.10 -25.94
C PHE A 84 8.47 -12.61 -25.84
N GLN A 85 9.56 -13.37 -25.98
CA GLN A 85 9.54 -14.82 -25.76
C GLN A 85 9.38 -15.13 -24.26
N PRO A 86 8.72 -16.25 -23.90
CA PRO A 86 8.69 -16.74 -22.53
C PRO A 86 10.11 -16.93 -21.97
N ILE A 87 10.24 -16.74 -20.66
CA ILE A 87 11.51 -16.94 -19.97
C ILE A 87 11.51 -18.33 -19.34
N SER A 88 12.45 -19.18 -19.76
CA SER A 88 12.63 -20.51 -19.17
C SER A 88 13.69 -20.45 -18.08
N LEU A 89 13.30 -20.65 -16.82
CA LEU A 89 14.21 -20.80 -15.68
C LEU A 89 14.01 -22.19 -15.07
N ASN A 90 15.07 -22.99 -14.97
CA ASN A 90 15.05 -24.34 -14.40
C ASN A 90 13.95 -25.26 -14.98
N GLY A 91 13.68 -25.15 -16.29
CA GLY A 91 12.65 -25.93 -16.97
C GLY A 91 11.21 -25.44 -16.78
N VAL A 92 11.02 -24.34 -16.05
CA VAL A 92 9.71 -23.67 -15.88
C VAL A 92 9.63 -22.48 -16.82
N GLU A 93 8.54 -22.38 -17.59
CA GLU A 93 8.27 -21.25 -18.46
C GLU A 93 7.47 -20.16 -17.72
N PHE A 94 8.02 -18.96 -17.72
CA PHE A 94 7.42 -17.76 -17.16
C PHE A 94 6.98 -16.81 -18.29
N ARG A 95 5.83 -16.18 -18.09
CA ARG A 95 5.24 -15.18 -18.98
C ARG A 95 4.75 -13.97 -18.19
N ASP A 96 4.38 -12.92 -18.91
CA ASP A 96 3.83 -11.68 -18.35
C ASP A 96 2.73 -11.91 -17.31
N GLY A 97 2.78 -11.14 -16.22
CA GLY A 97 1.79 -11.20 -15.15
C GLY A 97 0.41 -10.68 -15.57
N GLY A 98 0.38 -9.74 -16.51
CA GLY A 98 -0.81 -9.16 -17.12
C GLY A 98 -1.64 -10.14 -17.94
N LEU A 99 -1.14 -11.35 -18.23
CA LEU A 99 -1.95 -12.45 -18.77
C LEU A 99 -3.05 -12.91 -17.80
N LYS A 100 -2.86 -12.69 -16.50
CA LYS A 100 -3.79 -13.12 -15.44
C LYS A 100 -4.18 -12.01 -14.48
N ALA A 101 -3.27 -11.08 -14.21
CA ALA A 101 -3.41 -10.03 -13.22
C ALA A 101 -2.83 -8.71 -13.76
N SER A 102 -3.55 -8.06 -14.68
CA SER A 102 -3.20 -6.73 -15.21
C SER A 102 -3.33 -5.61 -14.18
N ASN A 103 -4.10 -5.85 -13.11
CA ASN A 103 -4.07 -5.06 -11.88
C ASN A 103 -3.88 -6.02 -10.70
N PRO A 104 -2.72 -6.01 -10.02
CA PRO A 104 -2.41 -6.98 -8.97
C PRO A 104 -3.04 -6.63 -7.61
N VAL A 105 -3.96 -5.66 -7.53
CA VAL A 105 -4.48 -5.13 -6.26
C VAL A 105 -4.98 -6.19 -5.27
N GLN A 106 -5.75 -7.18 -5.73
CA GLN A 106 -6.23 -8.25 -4.84
C GLN A 106 -5.06 -9.09 -4.33
N LEU A 107 -4.12 -9.46 -5.21
CA LEU A 107 -2.93 -10.23 -4.83
C LEU A 107 -2.05 -9.46 -3.86
N ALA A 108 -1.92 -8.15 -4.04
CA ALA A 108 -1.18 -7.27 -3.14
C ALA A 108 -1.82 -7.24 -1.74
N LEU A 109 -3.15 -7.16 -1.66
CA LEU A 109 -3.87 -7.23 -0.38
C LEU A 109 -3.75 -8.60 0.28
N ASP A 110 -3.88 -9.68 -0.49
CA ASP A 110 -3.76 -11.05 0.03
C ASP A 110 -2.34 -11.34 0.54
N GLU A 111 -1.33 -10.89 -0.21
CA GLU A 111 0.08 -11.03 0.18
C GLU A 111 0.40 -10.16 1.39
N ALA A 112 -0.14 -8.94 1.47
CA ALA A 112 0.00 -8.10 2.67
C ALA A 112 -0.57 -8.79 3.91
N LYS A 113 -1.74 -9.42 3.79
CA LYS A 113 -2.36 -10.19 4.87
C LYS A 113 -1.54 -11.42 5.28
N LEU A 114 -0.82 -12.01 4.32
CA LEU A 114 0.07 -13.15 4.59
C LEU A 114 1.33 -12.73 5.35
N ILE A 115 1.92 -11.58 4.98
CA ILE A 115 3.16 -11.08 5.57
C ILE A 115 2.93 -10.46 6.95
N TRP A 116 1.93 -9.60 7.07
CA TRP A 116 1.68 -8.78 8.26
C TRP A 116 0.44 -9.22 9.06
N GLY A 117 -0.18 -10.32 8.68
CA GLY A 117 -1.38 -10.82 9.35
C GLY A 117 -2.63 -10.00 9.02
N LYS A 118 -3.63 -10.07 9.90
CA LYS A 118 -4.93 -9.40 9.70
C LYS A 118 -4.93 -7.95 10.20
N ASP A 119 -3.75 -7.35 10.30
CA ASP A 119 -3.61 -5.96 10.72
C ASP A 119 -4.39 -5.05 9.80
N ARG A 120 -4.92 -3.99 10.39
CA ARG A 120 -5.74 -3.03 9.69
C ARG A 120 -4.87 -2.25 8.70
N LEU A 121 -5.31 -2.23 7.45
CA LEU A 121 -4.71 -1.43 6.40
C LEU A 121 -4.79 0.06 6.76
N ASP A 122 -3.74 0.84 6.52
CA ASP A 122 -3.82 2.31 6.64
C ASP A 122 -4.21 2.96 5.31
N LEU A 123 -3.61 2.50 4.21
CA LEU A 123 -3.84 2.95 2.84
C LEU A 123 -3.49 1.84 1.84
N LEU A 124 -4.35 1.62 0.86
CA LEU A 124 -4.07 0.87 -0.37
C LEU A 124 -4.23 1.81 -1.56
N LEU A 125 -3.17 1.94 -2.34
CA LEU A 125 -3.14 2.76 -3.54
C LEU A 125 -2.89 1.90 -4.77
N SER A 126 -3.88 1.84 -5.67
CA SER A 126 -3.75 1.19 -6.97
C SER A 126 -3.48 2.26 -8.04
N ILE A 127 -2.32 2.19 -8.70
CA ILE A 127 -1.94 3.14 -9.75
C ILE A 127 -2.13 2.48 -11.13
N GLY A 128 -2.80 3.18 -12.03
CA GLY A 128 -3.07 2.72 -13.39
C GLY A 128 -2.16 3.37 -14.42
N THR A 129 -2.00 2.71 -15.55
CA THR A 129 -1.21 3.16 -16.70
C THR A 129 -2.01 4.02 -17.67
N GLY A 130 -3.16 4.55 -17.24
CA GLY A 130 -4.07 5.33 -18.07
C GLY A 130 -5.09 4.50 -18.85
N GLN A 131 -6.11 5.18 -19.34
CA GLN A 131 -7.22 4.64 -20.12
C GLN A 131 -7.72 5.70 -21.09
N ALA A 132 -7.98 5.31 -22.34
CA ALA A 132 -8.64 6.17 -23.34
C ALA A 132 -10.13 5.80 -23.47
N ARG A 133 -10.89 6.59 -24.24
CA ARG A 133 -12.32 6.31 -24.49
C ARG A 133 -12.55 4.95 -25.13
N THR A 134 -11.70 4.59 -26.08
CA THR A 134 -11.80 3.33 -26.82
C THR A 134 -10.58 2.47 -26.51
N PRO A 135 -10.76 1.28 -25.93
CA PRO A 135 -9.64 0.39 -25.65
C PRO A 135 -8.99 -0.14 -26.92
N GLN A 136 -7.70 -0.46 -26.85
CA GLN A 136 -7.00 -1.07 -27.97
C GLN A 136 -7.23 -2.58 -28.01
N LEU A 137 -8.28 -3.01 -28.72
CA LEU A 137 -8.72 -4.42 -28.70
C LEU A 137 -8.00 -5.34 -29.68
N ASN A 138 -7.11 -4.82 -30.53
CA ASN A 138 -6.43 -5.58 -31.58
C ASN A 138 -4.96 -5.16 -31.67
N LEU A 139 -4.09 -6.08 -32.12
CA LEU A 139 -2.70 -5.75 -32.45
C LEU A 139 -2.65 -4.72 -33.59
N VAL A 140 -1.86 -3.66 -33.39
CA VAL A 140 -1.57 -2.62 -34.39
C VAL A 140 -0.07 -2.64 -34.66
N GLY A 141 0.34 -2.38 -35.90
CA GLY A 141 1.77 -2.25 -36.26
C GLY A 141 2.54 -3.57 -36.42
N ILE A 142 1.93 -4.73 -36.16
CA ILE A 142 2.60 -6.03 -36.20
C ILE A 142 2.09 -6.89 -37.37
N ASN A 143 2.78 -6.79 -38.51
CA ASN A 143 2.37 -7.45 -39.75
C ASN A 143 2.89 -8.90 -39.92
N ASN A 144 3.86 -9.32 -39.11
CA ASN A 144 4.59 -10.59 -39.27
C ASN A 144 4.34 -11.60 -38.13
N VAL A 145 3.16 -11.57 -37.51
CA VAL A 145 2.76 -12.55 -36.47
C VAL A 145 1.83 -13.60 -37.07
N ASP A 146 2.07 -14.85 -36.71
CA ASP A 146 1.23 -15.99 -37.07
C ASP A 146 -0.24 -15.76 -36.68
N GLU A 147 -1.17 -16.20 -37.52
CA GLU A 147 -2.60 -15.94 -37.35
C GLU A 147 -3.13 -16.43 -35.99
N LYS A 148 -2.64 -17.57 -35.51
CA LYS A 148 -3.04 -18.15 -34.22
C LYS A 148 -2.46 -17.39 -33.03
N LEU A 149 -1.23 -16.90 -33.15
CA LEU A 149 -0.62 -16.01 -32.14
C LEU A 149 -1.34 -14.66 -32.09
N ARG A 150 -1.77 -14.15 -33.24
CA ARG A 150 -2.57 -12.93 -33.35
C ARG A 150 -3.93 -13.08 -32.68
N GLU A 151 -4.59 -14.24 -32.84
CA GLU A 151 -5.86 -14.54 -32.17
C GLU A 151 -5.69 -14.55 -30.64
N ILE A 152 -4.68 -15.28 -30.12
CA ILE A 152 -4.40 -15.35 -28.69
C ILE A 152 -4.06 -13.96 -28.12
N ALA A 153 -3.22 -13.19 -28.81
CA ALA A 153 -2.84 -11.85 -28.40
C ALA A 153 -4.03 -10.88 -28.38
N THR A 154 -4.90 -10.96 -29.39
CA THR A 154 -6.16 -10.21 -29.45
C THR A 154 -7.07 -10.57 -28.27
N THR A 155 -7.22 -11.85 -27.94
CA THR A 155 -7.99 -12.29 -26.77
C THR A 155 -7.38 -11.75 -25.47
N TRP A 156 -6.06 -11.83 -25.34
CA TRP A 156 -5.34 -11.30 -24.18
C TRP A 156 -5.59 -9.80 -24.00
N LEU A 157 -5.35 -8.99 -25.04
CA LEU A 157 -5.60 -7.53 -25.02
C LEU A 157 -7.04 -7.20 -24.61
N ARG A 158 -8.03 -7.95 -25.12
CA ARG A 158 -9.45 -7.76 -24.74
C ARG A 158 -9.74 -8.06 -23.27
N THR A 159 -8.96 -8.95 -22.66
CA THR A 159 -9.10 -9.31 -21.23
C THR A 159 -8.25 -8.45 -20.30
N MET A 160 -7.25 -7.75 -20.83
CA MET A 160 -6.42 -6.83 -20.06
C MET A 160 -7.18 -5.53 -19.79
N ASN A 161 -7.86 -5.48 -18.66
CA ASN A 161 -8.50 -4.25 -18.22
C ASN A 161 -8.26 -4.05 -16.72
N GLY A 162 -7.28 -3.20 -16.41
CA GLY A 162 -6.90 -2.90 -15.03
C GLY A 162 -7.97 -2.17 -14.24
N GLU A 163 -8.84 -1.41 -14.93
CA GLU A 163 -9.95 -0.67 -14.31
C GLU A 163 -11.09 -1.60 -13.94
N LYS A 164 -11.50 -2.51 -14.83
CA LYS A 164 -12.47 -3.56 -14.52
C LYS A 164 -12.00 -4.48 -13.39
N ALA A 165 -10.71 -4.77 -13.34
CA ALA A 165 -10.11 -5.52 -12.23
C ALA A 165 -10.19 -4.75 -10.90
N TRP A 166 -9.98 -3.42 -10.93
CA TRP A 166 -10.19 -2.55 -9.78
C TRP A 166 -11.67 -2.51 -9.36
N GLU A 167 -12.61 -2.31 -10.27
CA GLU A 167 -14.04 -2.29 -9.98
C GLU A 167 -14.49 -3.57 -9.27
N LYS A 168 -14.04 -4.73 -9.78
CA LYS A 168 -14.32 -6.04 -9.17
C LYS A 168 -13.73 -6.13 -7.76
N PHE A 169 -12.48 -5.70 -7.57
CA PHE A 169 -11.83 -5.65 -6.27
C PHE A 169 -12.62 -4.76 -5.31
N HIS A 170 -12.88 -3.52 -5.68
CA HIS A 170 -13.56 -2.53 -4.85
C HIS A 170 -14.98 -2.99 -4.48
N ALA A 171 -15.74 -3.55 -5.42
CA ALA A 171 -17.06 -4.12 -5.14
C ALA A 171 -16.99 -5.29 -4.12
N SER A 172 -15.95 -6.13 -4.21
CA SER A 172 -15.76 -7.22 -3.23
C SER A 172 -15.45 -6.68 -1.84
N GLN A 173 -14.66 -5.60 -1.74
CA GLN A 173 -14.34 -4.99 -0.45
C GLN A 173 -15.57 -4.29 0.14
N MET A 174 -16.38 -3.62 -0.68
CA MET A 174 -17.63 -2.97 -0.23
C MET A 174 -18.68 -3.95 0.31
N SER A 175 -18.60 -5.22 -0.09
CA SER A 175 -19.46 -6.28 0.47
C SER A 175 -18.96 -6.82 1.81
N ASP A 176 -17.72 -6.51 2.18
CA ASP A 176 -17.15 -6.84 3.48
C ASP A 176 -17.55 -5.76 4.50
N ALA A 177 -17.91 -6.15 5.72
CA ALA A 177 -18.42 -5.22 6.74
C ALA A 177 -17.33 -4.36 7.40
N GLY A 178 -16.10 -4.40 6.87
CA GLY A 178 -14.93 -3.67 7.37
C GLY A 178 -14.78 -2.27 6.78
N ASP A 179 -13.77 -1.56 7.25
CA ASP A 179 -13.43 -0.21 6.79
C ASP A 179 -12.41 -0.19 5.63
N THR A 180 -11.94 -1.34 5.19
CA THR A 180 -11.01 -1.52 4.06
C THR A 180 -11.36 -0.68 2.83
N PRO A 181 -12.63 -0.59 2.37
CA PRO A 181 -12.95 0.17 1.17
C PRO A 181 -12.66 1.67 1.34
N MET A 182 -12.76 2.21 2.57
CA MET A 182 -12.49 3.63 2.87
C MET A 182 -11.00 3.98 2.76
N ARG A 183 -10.15 2.96 2.61
CA ARG A 183 -8.70 3.09 2.56
C ARG A 183 -8.13 2.67 1.22
N CYS A 184 -8.99 2.26 0.29
CA CYS A 184 -8.61 1.79 -1.03
C CYS A 184 -8.88 2.88 -2.07
N TYR A 185 -7.83 3.36 -2.73
CA TYR A 185 -7.93 4.38 -3.77
C TYR A 185 -7.30 3.93 -5.09
N ARG A 186 -7.94 4.31 -6.19
CA ARG A 186 -7.45 4.11 -7.56
C ARG A 186 -7.06 5.44 -8.17
N CYS A 187 -5.82 5.54 -8.59
CA CYS A 187 -5.32 6.65 -9.38
C CYS A 187 -5.07 6.14 -10.80
N ASN A 188 -5.89 6.56 -11.76
CA ASN A 188 -5.74 6.16 -13.16
C ASN A 188 -5.96 7.36 -14.07
N ILE A 189 -5.18 7.45 -15.15
CA ILE A 189 -5.15 8.60 -16.07
C ILE A 189 -6.25 8.48 -17.14
N ALA A 190 -7.11 9.47 -17.31
CA ALA A 190 -7.96 9.55 -18.49
C ALA A 190 -7.20 10.27 -19.62
N TYR A 191 -6.87 9.55 -20.68
CA TYR A 191 -6.24 10.13 -21.87
C TYR A 191 -7.24 10.98 -22.65
N GLN A 192 -6.75 12.06 -23.27
CA GLN A 192 -7.56 12.84 -24.21
C GLN A 192 -7.69 12.12 -25.57
N LEU A 193 -6.80 11.17 -25.83
CA LEU A 193 -6.85 10.29 -26.99
C LEU A 193 -8.21 9.56 -27.07
N ASP A 194 -8.76 9.45 -28.28
CA ASP A 194 -10.00 8.71 -28.50
C ASP A 194 -9.77 7.19 -28.45
N VAL A 195 -8.57 6.73 -28.79
CA VAL A 195 -8.16 5.31 -28.81
C VAL A 195 -6.90 5.14 -27.98
N GLU A 196 -6.84 4.07 -27.19
CA GLU A 196 -5.64 3.73 -26.43
C GLU A 196 -4.44 3.50 -27.37
N PRO A 197 -3.26 4.04 -27.02
CA PRO A 197 -2.03 3.74 -27.74
C PRO A 197 -1.75 2.25 -27.84
N ALA A 198 -0.95 1.85 -28.83
CA ALA A 198 -0.47 0.48 -28.85
C ALA A 198 0.43 0.19 -27.66
N PHE A 199 0.39 -1.06 -27.17
CA PHE A 199 1.20 -1.50 -26.04
C PHE A 199 2.72 -1.22 -26.22
N ASP A 200 3.17 -1.17 -27.47
CA ASP A 200 4.54 -0.90 -27.90
C ASP A 200 4.72 0.42 -28.68
N ASP A 201 3.74 1.34 -28.63
CA ASP A 201 3.76 2.61 -29.36
C ASP A 201 4.64 3.67 -28.69
N ILE A 202 5.90 3.73 -29.09
CA ILE A 202 6.87 4.69 -28.56
C ILE A 202 6.60 6.15 -28.97
N GLU A 203 5.90 6.38 -30.09
CA GLU A 203 5.68 7.73 -30.62
C GLU A 203 4.66 8.49 -29.76
N THR A 204 3.76 7.77 -29.11
CA THR A 204 2.73 8.33 -28.23
C THR A 204 3.22 8.69 -26.84
N ILE A 205 4.42 8.24 -26.41
CA ILE A 205 4.93 8.43 -25.04
C ILE A 205 4.91 9.90 -24.62
N GLU A 206 5.37 10.81 -25.49
CA GLU A 206 5.39 12.24 -25.18
C GLU A 206 3.97 12.81 -25.10
N GLY A 207 3.06 12.35 -25.96
CA GLY A 207 1.64 12.68 -25.88
C GLY A 207 1.00 12.19 -24.58
N MET A 208 1.25 10.95 -24.18
CA MET A 208 0.78 10.38 -22.91
C MET A 208 1.34 11.14 -21.70
N ARG A 209 2.61 11.58 -21.77
CA ARG A 209 3.24 12.41 -20.74
C ARG A 209 2.56 13.78 -20.66
N LEU A 210 2.33 14.44 -21.79
CA LEU A 210 1.61 15.71 -21.83
C LEU A 210 0.18 15.56 -21.33
N ASP A 211 -0.55 14.53 -21.77
CA ASP A 211 -1.88 14.19 -21.24
C ASP A 211 -1.82 13.95 -19.73
N SER A 212 -0.82 13.25 -19.22
CA SER A 212 -0.66 13.08 -17.77
C SER A 212 -0.45 14.42 -17.05
N LEU A 213 0.24 15.38 -17.66
CA LEU A 213 0.46 16.71 -17.08
C LEU A 213 -0.78 17.60 -17.18
N TYR A 214 -1.45 17.62 -18.33
CA TYR A 214 -2.71 18.35 -18.51
C TYR A 214 -3.81 17.79 -17.63
N THR A 215 -3.94 16.46 -17.58
CA THR A 215 -4.88 15.76 -16.71
C THR A 215 -4.42 15.80 -15.25
N SER A 216 -3.12 15.95 -14.92
CA SER A 216 -2.67 16.23 -13.53
C SER A 216 -3.20 17.54 -12.99
N GLY A 217 -3.35 18.56 -13.85
CA GLY A 217 -4.11 19.76 -13.50
C GLY A 217 -5.62 19.52 -13.31
N SER A 218 -6.16 18.41 -13.83
CA SER A 218 -7.55 17.94 -13.69
C SER A 218 -7.73 16.85 -12.61
N TYR A 219 -6.65 16.32 -12.01
CA TYR A 219 -6.69 15.44 -10.82
C TYR A 219 -6.97 16.20 -9.53
N ASP A 220 -7.45 17.44 -9.64
CA ASP A 220 -8.25 18.13 -8.63
C ASP A 220 -9.66 17.52 -8.49
N THR A 221 -9.78 16.19 -8.68
CA THR A 221 -10.99 15.51 -8.24
C THR A 221 -11.01 15.64 -6.73
N LYS A 222 -11.98 16.42 -6.24
CA LYS A 222 -12.10 16.69 -4.83
C LYS A 222 -12.27 15.39 -4.08
N TYR A 223 -11.49 15.22 -3.02
CA TYR A 223 -11.70 14.14 -2.09
C TYR A 223 -13.13 14.21 -1.55
N THR A 224 -13.88 13.12 -1.74
CA THR A 224 -15.27 13.02 -1.28
C THR A 224 -15.33 12.00 -0.16
N LYS A 225 -15.72 12.46 1.03
CA LYS A 225 -16.01 11.60 2.18
C LYS A 225 -17.30 10.83 1.92
N LEU A 226 -17.39 9.59 2.39
CA LEU A 226 -18.67 8.90 2.45
C LEU A 226 -19.47 9.46 3.64
N PRO A 227 -20.62 10.12 3.40
CA PRO A 227 -21.37 10.79 4.46
C PRO A 227 -21.80 9.81 5.55
N GLY A 228 -21.59 10.18 6.82
CA GLY A 228 -22.05 9.40 7.97
C GLY A 228 -21.20 8.19 8.33
N ASN A 229 -20.07 7.95 7.65
CA ASN A 229 -19.14 6.90 8.05
C ASN A 229 -18.14 7.41 9.10
N LEU A 230 -18.17 6.80 10.29
CA LEU A 230 -17.33 7.17 11.43
C LEU A 230 -15.86 6.71 11.29
N TYR A 231 -15.60 5.77 10.36
CA TYR A 231 -14.28 5.18 10.11
C TYR A 231 -13.50 5.86 8.98
N GLU A 232 -14.04 6.95 8.43
CA GLU A 232 -13.34 7.76 7.42
C GLU A 232 -11.97 8.22 7.95
N PRO A 233 -10.88 8.07 7.16
CA PRO A 233 -9.56 8.49 7.58
C PRO A 233 -9.45 10.01 7.74
N VAL A 234 -10.36 10.78 7.15
CA VAL A 234 -10.31 12.25 7.14
C VAL A 234 -11.43 12.84 8.00
N SER A 235 -11.09 13.73 8.93
CA SER A 235 -12.03 14.54 9.74
C SER A 235 -12.03 16.02 9.32
N GLY A 236 -13.08 16.78 9.62
CA GLY A 236 -13.21 18.20 9.22
C GLY A 236 -13.69 18.44 7.78
N GLU A 237 -13.60 19.69 7.29
CA GLU A 237 -13.98 20.03 5.92
C GLU A 237 -12.80 19.87 4.96
N CYS A 238 -12.88 18.91 4.04
CA CYS A 238 -11.83 18.65 3.06
C CYS A 238 -12.27 19.10 1.67
N GLN A 239 -11.52 20.02 1.08
CA GLN A 239 -11.68 20.47 -0.30
C GLN A 239 -10.45 20.16 -1.17
N SER A 240 -9.45 19.49 -0.59
CA SER A 240 -8.23 19.06 -1.26
C SER A 240 -8.49 17.97 -2.30
N SER A 241 -7.55 17.83 -3.23
CA SER A 241 -7.56 16.75 -4.21
C SER A 241 -7.37 15.39 -3.55
N VAL A 242 -7.84 14.32 -4.22
CA VAL A 242 -7.60 12.95 -3.75
C VAL A 242 -6.11 12.67 -3.51
N LEU A 243 -5.22 13.13 -4.38
CA LEU A 243 -3.77 12.89 -4.27
C LEU A 243 -3.15 13.56 -3.04
N GLU A 244 -3.51 14.82 -2.76
CA GLU A 244 -3.07 15.51 -1.55
C GLU A 244 -3.52 14.78 -0.29
N VAL A 245 -4.78 14.35 -0.26
CA VAL A 245 -5.32 13.61 0.88
C VAL A 245 -4.62 12.25 1.05
N GLN A 246 -4.36 11.52 -0.03
CA GLN A 246 -3.61 10.25 0.06
C GLN A 246 -2.17 10.46 0.55
N ALA A 247 -1.53 11.55 0.15
CA ALA A 247 -0.20 11.91 0.67
C ALA A 247 -0.25 12.25 2.16
N ASP A 248 -1.30 12.93 2.62
CA ASP A 248 -1.52 13.22 4.04
C ASP A 248 -1.82 11.95 4.86
N ILE A 249 -2.61 11.01 4.32
CA ILE A 249 -2.84 9.69 4.93
C ILE A 249 -1.53 8.91 5.05
N LEU A 250 -0.71 8.90 4.00
CA LEU A 250 0.60 8.23 4.03
C LEU A 250 1.55 8.85 5.05
N LYS A 251 1.53 10.18 5.21
CA LYS A 251 2.30 10.84 6.28
C LYS A 251 1.76 10.50 7.66
N ALA A 252 0.43 10.48 7.82
CA ALA A 252 -0.22 10.19 9.09
C ALA A 252 0.01 8.74 9.56
N SER A 253 0.15 7.78 8.65
CA SER A 253 0.44 6.37 8.99
C SER A 253 1.86 6.15 9.55
N LEU A 254 2.75 7.14 9.44
CA LEU A 254 4.03 7.15 10.13
C LEU A 254 3.89 7.41 11.63
N TYR A 255 2.75 7.94 12.07
CA TYR A 255 2.42 8.07 13.49
C TYR A 255 1.61 6.88 13.98
N PHE A 256 1.85 6.46 15.21
CA PHE A 256 1.12 5.38 15.85
C PHE A 256 0.97 5.64 17.36
N PHE A 257 -0.04 5.02 17.96
CA PHE A 257 -0.28 5.07 19.39
C PHE A 257 0.17 3.77 20.05
N GLN A 258 1.12 3.86 20.97
CA GLN A 258 1.54 2.77 21.82
C GLN A 258 0.77 2.84 23.14
N ILE A 259 -0.21 1.95 23.31
CA ILE A 259 -0.93 1.82 24.57
C ILE A 259 0.00 1.29 25.67
N THR A 260 -0.14 1.84 26.87
CA THR A 260 0.62 1.40 28.06
C THR A 260 -0.29 0.87 29.16
N ARG A 261 -1.50 1.41 29.28
CA ARG A 261 -2.45 1.01 30.34
C ARG A 261 -3.88 1.32 29.90
N ILE A 262 -4.82 0.45 30.29
CA ILE A 262 -6.25 0.68 30.14
C ILE A 262 -6.95 0.37 31.45
N LEU A 263 -7.78 1.31 31.90
CA LEU A 263 -8.53 1.20 33.13
C LEU A 263 -10.02 1.18 32.81
N LYS A 264 -10.75 0.19 33.31
CA LYS A 264 -12.21 0.14 33.23
C LYS A 264 -12.84 0.75 34.48
N GLY A 265 -13.56 1.85 34.28
CA GLY A 265 -14.39 2.50 35.29
C GLY A 265 -15.86 2.11 35.20
N GLU A 266 -16.68 2.83 35.97
CA GLU A 266 -18.13 2.66 35.96
C GLU A 266 -18.76 3.04 34.61
N ASN A 267 -19.93 2.47 34.30
CA ASN A 267 -20.71 2.75 33.08
C ASN A 267 -19.95 2.50 31.76
N ASP A 268 -19.08 1.48 31.73
CA ASP A 268 -18.23 1.14 30.57
C ASP A 268 -17.42 2.35 30.05
N LYS A 269 -16.99 3.20 30.98
CA LYS A 269 -16.01 4.25 30.74
C LYS A 269 -14.61 3.68 30.90
N PHE A 270 -13.72 3.97 29.96
CA PHE A 270 -12.34 3.52 29.95
C PHE A 270 -11.41 4.72 30.02
N ALA A 271 -10.43 4.70 30.93
CA ALA A 271 -9.29 5.61 30.88
C ALA A 271 -8.12 4.91 30.18
N ILE A 272 -7.64 5.53 29.11
CA ILE A 272 -6.63 4.97 28.22
C ILE A 272 -5.37 5.81 28.35
N HIS A 273 -4.25 5.15 28.62
CA HIS A 273 -2.94 5.76 28.73
C HIS A 273 -2.01 5.17 27.70
N GLY A 274 -1.20 6.02 27.08
CA GLY A 274 -0.18 5.57 26.16
C GLY A 274 0.70 6.68 25.66
N ARG A 275 1.37 6.41 24.54
CA ARG A 275 2.34 7.30 23.93
C ARG A 275 2.11 7.40 22.44
N LEU A 276 2.02 8.63 21.91
CA LEU A 276 2.11 8.87 20.47
C LEU A 276 3.58 8.82 20.05
N ARG A 277 3.85 8.04 19.02
CA ARG A 277 5.20 7.78 18.50
C ARG A 277 5.22 7.90 16.98
N CYS A 278 6.43 7.98 16.44
CA CYS A 278 6.69 8.00 15.00
C CYS A 278 7.51 6.76 14.61
N ARG A 279 7.23 6.21 13.42
CA ARG A 279 8.00 5.13 12.79
C ARG A 279 9.37 5.63 12.32
N LEU A 280 9.44 6.89 11.92
CA LEU A 280 10.69 7.56 11.62
C LEU A 280 11.36 8.03 12.91
N GLY A 281 12.67 7.81 13.01
CA GLY A 281 13.51 8.23 14.12
C GLY A 281 14.64 9.16 13.67
N LEU A 282 15.57 9.41 14.60
CA LEU A 282 16.72 10.30 14.35
C LEU A 282 17.63 9.81 13.22
N ASN A 283 17.69 8.50 13.00
CA ASN A 283 18.48 7.89 11.94
C ASN A 283 17.93 8.16 10.54
N ASP A 284 16.64 8.49 10.42
CA ASP A 284 16.00 8.88 9.16
C ASP A 284 16.25 10.36 8.81
N GLY A 285 16.98 11.07 9.68
CA GLY A 285 17.51 12.41 9.46
C GLY A 285 16.49 13.38 8.88
N GLN A 286 16.72 13.79 7.64
CA GLN A 286 15.94 14.82 6.96
C GLN A 286 14.45 14.46 6.82
N SER A 287 14.11 13.20 6.58
CA SER A 287 12.71 12.77 6.40
C SER A 287 11.90 12.93 7.68
N PHE A 288 12.50 12.59 8.83
CA PHE A 288 11.88 12.79 10.13
C PHE A 288 11.69 14.28 10.44
N GLU A 289 12.72 15.10 10.22
CA GLU A 289 12.61 16.54 10.44
C GLU A 289 11.53 17.19 9.57
N GLN A 290 11.42 16.78 8.31
CA GLN A 290 10.42 17.31 7.39
C GLN A 290 9.00 16.96 7.85
N LEU A 291 8.78 15.70 8.26
CA LEU A 291 7.48 15.27 8.79
C LEU A 291 7.07 16.08 10.02
N LEU A 292 8.00 16.32 10.96
CA LEU A 292 7.75 17.12 12.15
C LEU A 292 7.45 18.59 11.81
N LYS A 293 8.19 19.20 10.87
CA LYS A 293 7.94 20.60 10.42
C LYS A 293 6.54 20.78 9.82
N LEU A 294 6.04 19.76 9.11
CA LEU A 294 4.70 19.75 8.54
C LEU A 294 3.62 19.56 9.61
N THR A 295 3.91 18.84 10.69
CA THR A 295 2.94 18.50 11.73
C THR A 295 2.63 19.70 12.62
N LYS A 296 1.36 20.04 12.76
CA LYS A 296 0.91 21.17 13.60
C LYS A 296 0.31 20.69 14.91
N HIS A 297 -0.64 19.77 14.82
CA HIS A 297 -1.44 19.35 15.96
C HIS A 297 -1.79 17.87 15.89
N PHE A 298 -1.95 17.28 17.06
CA PHE A 298 -2.67 16.03 17.22
C PHE A 298 -4.01 16.31 17.91
N TYR A 299 -5.01 15.52 17.55
CA TYR A 299 -6.34 15.55 18.13
C TYR A 299 -6.70 14.16 18.63
N ILE A 300 -7.34 14.08 19.79
CA ILE A 300 -7.94 12.85 20.31
C ILE A 300 -9.43 13.10 20.45
N ASN A 301 -10.26 12.30 19.76
CA ASN A 301 -11.72 12.44 19.72
C ASN A 301 -12.18 13.89 19.42
N GLY A 302 -11.46 14.57 18.52
CA GLY A 302 -11.72 15.96 18.14
C GLY A 302 -11.14 17.02 19.10
N GLN A 303 -10.60 16.64 20.26
CA GLN A 303 -9.96 17.56 21.19
C GLN A 303 -8.46 17.69 20.88
N GLN A 304 -7.99 18.92 20.72
CA GLN A 304 -6.58 19.21 20.44
C GLN A 304 -5.69 18.91 21.65
N LEU A 305 -4.55 18.25 21.42
CA LEU A 305 -3.53 18.06 22.45
C LEU A 305 -2.78 19.37 22.74
N VAL A 306 -2.78 19.77 24.01
CA VAL A 306 -2.08 20.97 24.49
C VAL A 306 -0.58 20.73 24.55
N GLY A 307 0.23 21.74 24.22
CA GLY A 307 1.69 21.67 24.35
C GLY A 307 2.41 20.85 23.27
N THR A 308 1.67 20.33 22.28
CA THR A 308 2.21 19.50 21.19
C THR A 308 3.42 20.14 20.50
N TYR A 309 3.40 21.45 20.27
CA TYR A 309 4.50 22.16 19.59
C TYR A 309 5.86 22.04 20.28
N ALA A 310 5.89 22.00 21.62
CA ALA A 310 7.14 21.88 22.37
C ALA A 310 7.74 20.46 22.27
N LEU A 311 6.92 19.47 21.91
CA LEU A 311 7.28 18.06 21.84
C LEU A 311 7.66 17.61 20.42
N LEU A 312 7.39 18.43 19.39
CA LEU A 312 7.73 18.19 17.99
C LEU A 312 9.13 18.71 17.62
N MET A 313 10.11 18.47 18.48
CA MET A 313 11.48 18.94 18.24
C MET A 313 12.25 17.93 17.39
N PRO A 314 12.94 18.34 16.31
CA PRO A 314 13.58 17.41 15.37
C PRO A 314 14.77 16.63 15.92
N ASP A 315 15.36 17.10 17.03
CA ASP A 315 16.52 16.49 17.70
C ASP A 315 16.13 15.35 18.65
N ARG A 316 14.83 15.03 18.77
CA ARG A 316 14.32 14.00 19.69
C ARG A 316 13.36 13.04 18.97
N LEU A 317 13.37 11.78 19.41
CA LEU A 317 12.33 10.83 19.01
C LEU A 317 10.97 11.34 19.44
N LEU A 318 9.98 11.23 18.54
CA LEU A 318 8.60 11.56 18.90
C LEU A 318 8.09 10.58 19.96
N ASN A 319 7.79 11.10 21.14
CA ASN A 319 7.27 10.33 22.27
C ASN A 319 6.41 11.24 23.16
N ILE A 320 5.13 11.37 22.83
CA ILE A 320 4.18 12.22 23.54
C ILE A 320 3.32 11.34 24.43
N SER A 321 3.40 11.51 25.76
CA SER A 321 2.50 10.81 26.68
C SER A 321 1.09 11.41 26.57
N VAL A 322 0.11 10.55 26.37
CA VAL A 322 -1.30 10.94 26.24
C VAL A 322 -2.18 10.09 27.14
N GLN A 323 -3.19 10.73 27.70
CA GLN A 323 -4.24 10.10 28.48
C GLN A 323 -5.57 10.69 28.05
N PHE A 324 -6.56 9.82 27.83
CA PHE A 324 -7.91 10.23 27.48
C PHE A 324 -8.93 9.21 27.96
N GLU A 325 -10.17 9.64 28.03
CA GLU A 325 -11.30 8.80 28.42
C GLU A 325 -12.17 8.47 27.21
N HIS A 326 -12.81 7.30 27.25
CA HIS A 326 -13.69 6.83 26.19
C HIS A 326 -14.83 5.98 26.76
N VAL A 327 -16.05 6.13 26.25
CA VAL A 327 -17.21 5.35 26.70
C VAL A 327 -17.52 4.29 25.63
N SER A 328 -17.77 3.04 26.03
CA SER A 328 -17.91 1.93 25.05
C SER A 328 -19.02 2.10 24.02
N VAL A 329 -20.06 2.87 24.32
CA VAL A 329 -21.20 3.11 23.41
C VAL A 329 -20.99 4.31 22.49
N SER A 330 -19.86 5.02 22.63
CA SER A 330 -19.53 6.16 21.80
C SER A 330 -19.06 5.74 20.39
N ASP A 331 -19.01 6.74 19.51
CA ASP A 331 -18.32 6.67 18.22
C ASP A 331 -16.88 6.15 18.38
N PRO A 332 -16.25 5.57 17.34
CA PRO A 332 -14.90 5.01 17.45
C PRO A 332 -13.88 6.03 17.96
N ILE A 333 -12.88 5.53 18.68
CA ILE A 333 -11.75 6.32 19.14
C ILE A 333 -11.04 6.89 17.91
N ARG A 334 -10.77 8.20 17.90
CA ARG A 334 -10.01 8.87 16.85
C ARG A 334 -8.76 9.51 17.41
N ILE A 335 -7.64 9.26 16.74
CA ILE A 335 -6.41 10.01 16.94
C ILE A 335 -6.01 10.53 15.56
N ASP A 336 -6.08 11.85 15.40
CA ASP A 336 -5.87 12.52 14.13
C ASP A 336 -4.65 13.44 14.22
N VAL A 337 -3.96 13.63 13.10
CA VAL A 337 -2.90 14.61 12.91
C VAL A 337 -3.33 15.66 11.90
N ASN A 338 -2.97 16.90 12.17
CA ASN A 338 -3.20 18.04 11.28
C ASN A 338 -1.87 18.59 10.76
N PHE A 339 -1.77 18.77 9.45
CA PHE A 339 -0.59 19.29 8.76
C PHE A 339 -0.71 20.78 8.37
N GLY A 340 -1.62 21.52 9.00
CA GLY A 340 -1.84 22.96 8.78
C GLY A 340 -3.00 23.32 7.85
N GLY A 341 -3.79 22.33 7.41
CA GLY A 341 -4.98 22.50 6.56
C GLY A 341 -6.31 22.52 7.34
N PRO A 342 -7.45 22.64 6.63
CA PRO A 342 -8.80 22.70 7.21
C PRO A 342 -9.35 21.33 7.66
N TYR A 343 -8.58 20.26 7.45
CA TYR A 343 -8.93 18.88 7.80
C TYR A 343 -7.81 18.21 8.56
N SER A 344 -8.12 17.09 9.24
CA SER A 344 -7.13 16.25 9.89
C SER A 344 -7.27 14.81 9.39
N VAL A 345 -6.20 14.03 9.57
CA VAL A 345 -6.12 12.66 9.06
C VAL A 345 -5.74 11.71 10.19
N THR A 346 -6.37 10.55 10.24
CA THR A 346 -6.15 9.55 11.29
C THR A 346 -4.75 8.96 11.19
N ILE A 347 -4.12 8.76 12.34
CA ILE A 347 -2.85 8.04 12.43
C ILE A 347 -3.06 6.53 12.24
N SER A 348 -1.95 5.78 12.14
CA SER A 348 -1.96 4.33 11.90
C SER A 348 -2.87 3.59 12.88
N GLY A 349 -3.79 2.77 12.36
CA GLY A 349 -4.72 1.95 13.13
C GLY A 349 -6.00 2.62 13.63
N PHE A 350 -6.21 3.92 13.42
CA PHE A 350 -7.42 4.67 13.82
C PHE A 350 -8.27 5.06 12.60
N PRO A 351 -9.61 5.30 12.72
CA PRO A 351 -10.47 5.29 13.92
C PRO A 351 -10.80 3.89 14.41
N MET A 352 -10.74 3.58 15.70
CA MET A 352 -10.87 2.20 16.19
C MET A 352 -11.91 2.08 17.30
N ASP A 353 -12.68 1.00 17.28
CA ASP A 353 -13.59 0.64 18.37
C ASP A 353 -12.84 0.27 19.65
N ILE A 354 -13.43 0.60 20.80
CA ILE A 354 -12.86 0.21 22.09
C ILE A 354 -12.64 -1.31 22.20
N GLN A 355 -13.51 -2.12 21.60
CA GLN A 355 -13.41 -3.59 21.70
C GLN A 355 -12.20 -4.13 20.92
N VAL A 356 -11.83 -3.47 19.82
CA VAL A 356 -10.61 -3.81 19.07
C VAL A 356 -9.38 -3.45 19.90
N LEU A 357 -9.35 -2.29 20.55
CA LEU A 357 -8.27 -1.90 21.46
C LEU A 357 -8.13 -2.87 22.65
N ARG A 358 -9.25 -3.29 23.24
CA ARG A 358 -9.27 -4.26 24.35
C ARG A 358 -8.76 -5.64 23.93
N THR A 359 -9.17 -6.10 22.75
CA THR A 359 -8.68 -7.36 22.17
C THR A 359 -7.17 -7.30 21.96
N TYR A 360 -6.66 -6.19 21.39
CA TYR A 360 -5.24 -5.96 21.23
C TYR A 360 -4.49 -5.97 22.57
N CYS A 361 -5.01 -5.33 23.62
CA CYS A 361 -4.40 -5.34 24.95
C CYS A 361 -4.28 -6.76 25.50
N MET A 362 -5.36 -7.53 25.43
CA MET A 362 -5.39 -8.93 25.89
C MET A 362 -4.38 -9.80 25.14
N GLU A 363 -4.29 -9.67 23.82
CA GLU A 363 -3.34 -10.42 22.99
C GLU A 363 -1.88 -10.05 23.27
N ASN A 364 -1.62 -8.84 23.75
CA ASN A 364 -0.28 -8.32 24.06
C ASN A 364 0.04 -8.30 25.57
N GLY A 365 -0.78 -8.95 26.41
CA GLY A 365 -0.53 -9.08 27.86
C GLY A 365 -0.67 -7.78 28.65
N ILE A 366 -1.42 -6.80 28.15
CA ILE A 366 -1.78 -5.57 28.87
C ILE A 366 -3.10 -5.83 29.58
N GLU A 367 -3.06 -6.02 30.90
CA GLU A 367 -4.25 -6.30 31.70
C GLU A 367 -5.17 -5.07 31.82
N GLU A 368 -6.48 -5.29 31.71
CA GLU A 368 -7.50 -4.29 32.00
C GLU A 368 -7.66 -4.18 33.51
N GLU A 369 -7.27 -3.04 34.08
CA GLU A 369 -7.36 -2.81 35.51
C GLU A 369 -8.66 -2.09 35.86
N VAL A 370 -9.15 -2.26 37.10
CA VAL A 370 -10.35 -1.54 37.57
C VAL A 370 -9.93 -0.14 38.03
N LEU A 371 -10.64 0.89 37.53
CA LEU A 371 -10.56 2.23 38.11
C LEU A 371 -11.20 2.16 39.51
N GLU A 372 -10.37 2.07 40.54
CA GLU A 372 -10.84 2.23 41.91
C GLU A 372 -11.37 3.66 42.06
N ALA A 373 -12.59 3.82 42.57
CA ALA A 373 -13.13 5.12 42.91
C ALA A 373 -12.19 5.76 43.94
N GLU A 374 -11.45 6.80 43.56
CA GLU A 374 -10.66 7.56 44.51
C GLU A 374 -11.61 8.08 45.59
N ASN A 375 -11.49 7.52 46.80
CA ASN A 375 -12.01 8.16 47.99
C ASN A 375 -11.35 9.53 48.08
N SER A 376 -12.15 10.57 47.86
CA SER A 376 -11.76 11.95 48.09
C SER A 376 -11.42 12.15 49.56
N SER A 377 -10.12 12.20 49.86
CA SER A 377 -9.62 12.88 51.05
C SER A 377 -8.19 13.38 50.82
N ASP A 378 -8.11 14.69 50.59
CA ASP A 378 -7.02 15.62 50.89
C ASP A 378 -5.57 15.23 50.61
N GLY A 379 -4.95 16.02 49.71
CA GLY A 379 -3.49 16.10 49.61
C GLY A 379 -3.03 16.86 48.37
N ASP A 380 -2.94 18.18 48.51
CA ASP A 380 -2.26 19.08 47.57
C ASP A 380 -0.87 18.54 47.18
N GLY A 381 -0.64 18.32 45.88
CA GLY A 381 0.62 17.81 45.35
C GLY A 381 0.50 17.30 43.91
N SER A 382 0.86 18.13 42.93
CA SER A 382 0.95 17.75 41.53
C SER A 382 1.91 16.55 41.31
N PRO A 383 1.52 15.47 40.64
CA PRO A 383 2.46 14.44 40.20
C PRO A 383 2.95 14.77 38.78
N PHE A 384 3.61 15.91 38.61
CA PHE A 384 4.56 16.09 37.49
C PHE A 384 5.96 15.74 38.02
N GLU A 385 6.69 14.95 37.25
CA GLU A 385 8.06 14.44 37.51
C GLU A 385 8.20 13.12 38.31
N ARG A 386 7.91 12.01 37.64
CA ARG A 386 8.81 10.85 37.68
C ARG A 386 9.15 10.43 36.26
N ALA A 387 10.23 11.04 35.74
CA ALA A 387 10.94 10.51 34.59
C ALA A 387 11.49 9.12 34.97
N MET A 388 10.86 8.04 34.49
CA MET A 388 11.58 6.77 34.36
C MET A 388 12.55 6.93 33.19
N THR A 389 13.84 6.83 33.51
CA THR A 389 14.91 6.69 32.52
C THR A 389 14.63 5.48 31.62
N PRO A 390 14.85 5.57 30.30
CA PRO A 390 14.65 4.43 29.41
C PRO A 390 15.68 3.34 29.73
N THR A 391 15.20 2.18 30.16
CA THR A 391 16.00 0.94 30.13
C THR A 391 16.06 0.47 28.68
N THR A 392 17.27 0.27 28.17
CA THR A 392 17.59 -0.14 26.79
C THR A 392 17.18 -1.58 26.43
N ASP A 393 16.37 -2.25 27.26
CA ASP A 393 16.00 -3.66 27.13
C ASP A 393 14.49 -3.86 26.96
N ASP A 394 13.81 -3.00 26.20
CA ASP A 394 12.41 -3.22 25.83
C ASP A 394 12.32 -4.24 24.66
N PRO A 395 11.79 -5.46 24.88
CA PRO A 395 11.72 -6.51 23.85
C PRO A 395 10.83 -6.13 22.66
N PHE A 396 10.00 -5.08 22.75
CA PHE A 396 9.24 -4.56 21.61
C PHE A 396 10.10 -3.78 20.59
N TYR A 397 11.29 -3.33 20.97
CA TYR A 397 12.22 -2.70 20.02
C TYR A 397 12.74 -3.69 18.96
N LYS A 398 12.68 -4.99 19.24
CA LYS A 398 13.04 -6.05 18.29
C LYS A 398 11.92 -6.39 17.30
N MET A 399 10.65 -6.27 17.66
CA MET A 399 9.56 -6.73 16.77
C MET A 399 9.17 -5.72 15.66
N CYS A 400 9.59 -4.45 15.77
CA CYS A 400 9.44 -3.48 14.69
C CYS A 400 10.69 -3.29 13.83
N TRP A 401 11.80 -3.97 14.17
CA TRP A 401 13.08 -3.87 13.46
C TRP A 401 13.89 -5.19 13.41
N ASP A 402 13.23 -6.36 13.49
CA ASP A 402 13.82 -7.68 13.15
C ASP A 402 13.06 -8.32 11.97
#